data_AF-A0A7J4G3V7-F1
#
_entry.id   AF-A0A7J4G3V7-F1
#
_cell.length_a   1.000
_cell.length_b   1.000
_cell.length_c   1.000
_cell.angle_alpha   90.00
_cell.angle_beta   90.00
_cell.angle_gamma   90.00
#
_symmetry.space_group_name_H-M   'P 1'
#
loop_
_entity.id
_entity.type
_entity.pdbx_description
1 polymer ?
#
loop_
_entity_poly.entity_id
_entity_poly.type
_entity_poly.pdbx_seq_one_letter_code
_entity_poly.pdbx_strand_id
1 'polypeptide(L)'
;MQHVALLAFDKEKCKPFFDGLTEFFNEHHHSESQNSDGYETLLYKVHRPFDDNMLDLIDEWMGLSKRDWRDETTREVKLAMYAIRYPDTLLLDSFTEKARSDLTRLSAYLHFTQHTYAIWDEDTRLGLAKLGIEIPATEVADPFIYGAYVSAIELLKDVAPFTCFLEHDVPRQRLFQAALAAYGRT
;
A
#
# COMPACT_ATOMS: atom_id res chain seq x y z
N MET A 1 -13.13 8.20 -13.71
CA MET A 1 -12.53 7.71 -14.97
C MET A 1 -12.36 6.19 -14.88
N GLN A 2 -13.46 5.44 -14.68
CA GLN A 2 -13.41 4.06 -14.12
C GLN A 2 -13.74 2.95 -15.14
N HIS A 3 -14.16 3.30 -16.36
CA HIS A 3 -14.68 2.32 -17.32
C HIS A 3 -13.66 1.68 -18.27
N VAL A 4 -12.46 2.26 -18.42
CA VAL A 4 -11.47 1.74 -19.39
C VAL A 4 -10.72 0.51 -18.83
N ALA A 5 -10.51 0.43 -17.52
CA ALA A 5 -9.74 -0.64 -16.89
C ALA A 5 -10.43 -2.02 -16.96
N LEU A 6 -11.77 -2.08 -16.91
CA LEU A 6 -12.52 -3.34 -16.92
C LEU A 6 -12.53 -4.04 -18.28
N LEU A 7 -12.30 -3.33 -19.39
CA LEU A 7 -12.31 -3.91 -20.74
C LEU A 7 -10.98 -4.59 -21.13
N ALA A 8 -9.89 -4.26 -20.44
CA ALA A 8 -8.56 -4.86 -20.66
C ALA A 8 -8.18 -5.88 -19.57
N PHE A 9 -9.02 -6.05 -18.54
CA PHE A 9 -8.74 -6.91 -17.40
C PHE A 9 -9.16 -8.36 -17.69
N ASP A 10 -8.16 -9.23 -17.84
CA ASP A 10 -8.35 -10.65 -18.12
C ASP A 10 -8.66 -11.41 -16.81
N LYS A 11 -9.94 -11.65 -16.57
CA LYS A 11 -10.40 -12.37 -15.37
C LYS A 11 -9.84 -13.79 -15.28
N GLU A 12 -9.63 -14.46 -16.41
CA GLU A 12 -9.10 -15.83 -16.42
C GLU A 12 -7.64 -15.86 -15.98
N LYS A 13 -6.84 -14.84 -16.33
CA LYS A 13 -5.47 -14.68 -15.81
C LYS A 13 -5.42 -14.46 -14.29
N CYS A 14 -6.48 -13.94 -13.70
CA CYS A 14 -6.53 -13.66 -12.26
C CYS A 14 -7.01 -14.85 -11.43
N LYS A 15 -7.55 -15.88 -12.08
CA LYS A 15 -8.07 -17.07 -11.40
C LYS A 15 -7.04 -17.76 -10.51
N PRO A 16 -5.79 -18.02 -10.94
CA PRO A 16 -4.78 -18.64 -10.08
C PRO A 16 -4.47 -17.81 -8.82
N PHE A 17 -4.48 -16.48 -8.95
CA PHE A 17 -4.29 -15.59 -7.81
C PHE A 17 -5.48 -15.63 -6.84
N PHE A 18 -6.71 -15.58 -7.35
CA PHE A 18 -7.90 -15.63 -6.50
C PHE A 18 -8.10 -16.98 -5.82
N ASP A 19 -7.81 -18.08 -6.53
CA ASP A 19 -7.92 -19.44 -5.99
C ASP A 19 -6.93 -19.67 -4.83
N GLY A 20 -5.79 -18.98 -4.81
CA GLY A 20 -4.76 -19.06 -3.75
C GLY A 20 -4.65 -17.83 -2.86
N LEU A 21 -5.60 -16.88 -2.91
CA LEU A 21 -5.47 -15.56 -2.27
C LEU A 21 -5.15 -15.67 -0.77
N THR A 22 -5.82 -16.60 -0.10
CA THR A 22 -5.71 -16.83 1.35
C THR A 22 -4.34 -17.38 1.71
N GLU A 23 -3.87 -18.35 0.94
CA GLU A 23 -2.57 -18.98 1.10
C GLU A 23 -1.46 -17.95 0.90
N PHE A 24 -1.52 -17.17 -0.18
CA PHE A 24 -0.56 -16.10 -0.46
C PHE A 24 -0.55 -15.03 0.63
N PHE A 25 -1.74 -14.61 1.09
CA PHE A 25 -1.84 -13.67 2.20
C PHE A 25 -1.17 -14.23 3.46
N ASN A 26 -1.48 -15.46 3.84
CA ASN A 26 -0.95 -16.08 5.04
C ASN A 26 0.57 -16.25 4.96
N GLU A 27 1.09 -16.69 3.82
CA GLU A 27 2.51 -16.85 3.56
C GLU A 27 3.28 -15.53 3.73
N HIS A 28 2.72 -14.43 3.23
CA HIS A 28 3.38 -13.13 3.31
C HIS A 28 3.16 -12.45 4.66
N HIS A 29 1.90 -12.18 5.01
CA HIS A 29 1.52 -11.31 6.14
C HIS A 29 1.98 -11.86 7.49
N HIS A 30 1.91 -13.18 7.67
CA HIS A 30 2.32 -13.84 8.91
C HIS A 30 3.78 -14.32 8.88
N SER A 31 4.56 -13.96 7.85
CA SER A 31 6.00 -14.22 7.86
C SER A 31 6.69 -13.37 8.92
N GLU A 32 7.80 -13.88 9.48
CA GLU A 32 8.60 -13.15 10.49
C GLU A 32 9.01 -11.75 10.00
N SER A 33 9.29 -11.61 8.71
CA SER A 33 9.70 -10.33 8.12
C SER A 33 8.60 -9.28 8.02
N GLN A 34 7.33 -9.70 8.06
CA GLN A 34 6.19 -8.77 7.97
C GLN A 34 5.64 -8.34 9.33
N ASN A 35 6.01 -9.04 10.42
CA ASN A 35 5.65 -8.68 11.79
C ASN A 35 4.16 -8.31 11.93
N SER A 36 3.26 -9.30 11.75
CA SER A 36 1.80 -9.12 11.78
C SER A 36 1.31 -8.48 13.08
N ASP A 37 1.83 -8.92 14.23
CA ASP A 37 1.45 -8.39 15.54
C ASP A 37 1.82 -6.90 15.67
N GLY A 38 3.00 -6.53 15.16
CA GLY A 38 3.45 -5.13 15.10
C GLY A 38 2.57 -4.30 14.16
N TYR A 39 2.19 -4.86 13.01
CA TYR A 39 1.28 -4.23 12.06
C TYR A 39 -0.08 -3.93 12.69
N GLU A 40 -0.69 -4.93 13.32
CA GLU A 40 -1.98 -4.77 14.00
C GLU A 40 -1.90 -3.75 15.12
N THR A 41 -0.82 -3.78 15.91
CA THR A 41 -0.57 -2.79 16.96
C THR A 41 -0.55 -1.36 16.40
N LEU A 42 0.05 -1.14 15.23
CA LEU A 42 0.09 0.18 14.59
C LEU A 42 -1.28 0.68 14.15
N LEU A 43 -2.19 -0.20 13.70
CA LEU A 43 -3.56 0.18 13.35
C LEU A 43 -4.31 0.87 14.51
N TYR A 44 -3.96 0.52 15.76
CA TYR A 44 -4.55 1.14 16.95
C TYR A 44 -3.74 2.31 17.51
N LYS A 45 -2.40 2.31 17.34
CA LYS A 45 -1.53 3.36 17.85
C LYS A 45 -1.49 4.61 16.98
N VAL A 46 -1.67 4.47 15.67
CA VAL A 46 -1.67 5.61 14.75
C VAL A 46 -3.06 6.22 14.74
N HIS A 47 -3.21 7.38 15.39
CA HIS A 47 -4.50 8.05 15.50
C HIS A 47 -4.33 9.56 15.42
N ARG A 48 -5.44 10.27 15.16
CA ARG A 48 -5.43 11.74 15.21
C ARG A 48 -5.42 12.21 16.68
N PRO A 49 -4.73 13.32 17.01
CA PRO A 49 -3.83 14.06 16.15
C PRO A 49 -2.49 13.33 15.93
N PHE A 50 -1.99 13.33 14.69
CA PHE A 50 -0.70 12.72 14.33
C PHE A 50 0.48 13.48 14.93
N ASP A 51 1.40 12.75 15.57
CA ASP A 51 2.65 13.25 16.10
C ASP A 51 3.88 12.56 15.47
N ASP A 52 5.07 13.02 15.84
CA ASP A 52 6.33 12.50 15.29
C ASP A 52 6.63 11.08 15.78
N ASN A 53 6.16 10.72 16.97
CA ASN A 53 6.34 9.38 17.54
C ASN A 53 5.54 8.34 16.75
N MET A 54 4.33 8.67 16.29
CA MET A 54 3.55 7.77 15.42
C MET A 54 4.28 7.50 14.10
N LEU A 55 4.93 8.51 13.50
CA LEU A 55 5.74 8.30 12.30
C LEU A 55 7.01 7.48 12.59
N ASP A 56 7.65 7.68 13.75
CA ASP A 56 8.78 6.86 14.20
C ASP A 56 8.38 5.39 14.38
N LEU A 57 7.20 5.12 14.96
CA LEU A 57 6.69 3.76 15.14
C LEU A 57 6.44 3.05 13.80
N ILE A 58 5.91 3.77 12.80
CA ILE A 58 5.72 3.21 11.46
C ILE A 58 7.08 2.90 10.81
N ASP A 59 8.05 3.81 10.91
CA ASP A 59 9.40 3.59 10.37
C ASP A 59 10.09 2.40 11.03
N GLU A 60 9.97 2.25 12.35
CA GLU A 60 10.51 1.13 13.12
C GLU A 60 9.92 -0.20 12.64
N TRP A 61 8.59 -0.28 12.48
CA TRP A 61 7.95 -1.48 11.96
C TRP A 61 8.37 -1.80 10.52
N MET A 62 8.55 -0.77 9.68
CA MET A 62 9.08 -0.92 8.32
C MET A 62 10.58 -1.28 8.27
N GLY A 63 11.29 -1.25 9.41
CA GLY A 63 12.74 -1.46 9.46
C GLY A 63 13.55 -0.33 8.83
N LEU A 64 12.98 0.88 8.71
CA LEU A 64 13.62 2.03 8.11
C LEU A 64 14.50 2.79 9.11
N SER A 65 15.58 3.39 8.61
CA SER A 65 16.41 4.31 9.40
C SER A 65 15.63 5.58 9.74
N LYS A 66 15.97 6.26 10.84
CA LYS A 66 15.30 7.52 11.19
C LYS A 66 15.35 8.53 10.04
N ARG A 67 14.24 9.24 9.85
CA ARG A 67 14.12 10.32 8.86
C ARG A 67 15.19 11.39 9.13
N ASP A 68 15.92 11.76 8.08
CA ASP A 68 16.76 12.94 8.07
C ASP A 68 15.97 14.16 7.57
N TRP A 69 14.78 14.38 8.11
CA TRP A 69 13.92 15.50 7.70
C TRP A 69 14.08 16.69 8.63
N ARG A 70 14.01 17.90 8.07
CA ARG A 70 13.84 19.11 8.88
C ARG A 70 12.41 19.16 9.43
N ASP A 71 12.20 19.91 10.50
CA ASP A 71 10.89 20.07 11.14
C ASP A 71 9.82 20.53 10.14
N GLU A 72 10.18 21.40 9.18
CA GLU A 72 9.24 21.86 8.15
C GLU A 72 8.78 20.74 7.22
N THR A 73 9.70 19.85 6.79
CA THR A 73 9.38 18.69 5.95
C THR A 73 8.50 17.69 6.70
N THR A 74 8.82 17.42 7.97
CA THR A 74 7.98 16.56 8.81
C THR A 74 6.58 17.15 9.00
N ARG A 75 6.49 18.47 9.21
CA ARG A 75 5.22 19.19 9.34
C ARG A 75 4.40 19.14 8.05
N GLU A 76 5.02 19.37 6.91
CA GLU A 76 4.42 19.25 5.58
C GLU A 76 3.77 17.87 5.39
N VAL A 77 4.54 16.80 5.62
CA VAL A 77 4.05 15.42 5.46
C VAL A 77 2.88 15.14 6.41
N LYS A 78 2.98 15.52 7.69
CA LYS A 78 1.87 15.36 8.65
C LYS A 78 0.61 16.11 8.21
N LEU A 79 0.74 17.34 7.73
CA LEU A 79 -0.39 18.14 7.23
C LEU A 79 -1.04 17.49 6.00
N ALA A 80 -0.24 16.93 5.09
CA ALA A 80 -0.77 16.19 3.96
C ALA A 80 -1.51 14.91 4.39
N MET A 81 -1.06 14.18 5.42
CA MET A 81 -1.81 13.04 5.97
C MET A 81 -3.20 13.46 6.50
N TYR A 82 -3.38 14.71 6.95
CA TYR A 82 -4.71 15.22 7.29
C TYR A 82 -5.55 15.60 6.07
N ALA A 83 -4.91 16.07 4.99
CA ALA A 83 -5.58 16.65 3.83
C ALA A 83 -5.95 15.61 2.77
N ILE A 84 -5.08 14.64 2.53
CA ILE A 84 -5.24 13.65 1.47
C ILE A 84 -6.48 12.78 1.70
N ARG A 85 -7.16 12.43 0.62
CA ARG A 85 -8.40 11.65 0.64
C ARG A 85 -8.33 10.60 -0.44
N TYR A 86 -8.59 9.36 -0.05
CA TYR A 86 -8.65 8.26 -1.00
C TYR A 86 -9.70 8.53 -2.10
N PRO A 87 -9.41 8.22 -3.39
CA PRO A 87 -8.19 7.59 -3.91
C PRO A 87 -7.11 8.60 -4.39
N ASP A 88 -7.22 9.88 -4.06
CA ASP A 88 -6.34 10.93 -4.59
C ASP A 88 -4.89 10.76 -4.11
N THR A 89 -3.94 10.89 -5.02
CA THR A 89 -2.49 10.82 -4.78
C THR A 89 -1.78 12.11 -5.20
N LEU A 90 -2.48 13.08 -5.81
CA LEU A 90 -1.86 14.26 -6.41
C LEU A 90 -1.15 15.16 -5.40
N LEU A 91 -1.58 15.14 -4.13
CA LEU A 91 -0.89 15.87 -3.07
C LEU A 91 0.56 15.42 -2.85
N LEU A 92 0.94 14.21 -3.28
CA LEU A 92 2.34 13.77 -3.23
C LEU A 92 3.26 14.64 -4.09
N ASP A 93 2.73 15.26 -5.15
CA ASP A 93 3.53 16.14 -6.02
C ASP A 93 3.93 17.44 -5.33
N SER A 94 3.17 17.84 -4.31
CA SER A 94 3.44 19.07 -3.53
C SER A 94 4.57 18.92 -2.51
N PHE A 95 5.01 17.68 -2.25
CA PHE A 95 6.05 17.41 -1.27
C PHE A 95 7.42 17.91 -1.70
N THR A 96 8.20 18.39 -0.73
CA THR A 96 9.62 18.64 -0.91
C THR A 96 10.36 17.40 -1.44
N GLU A 97 11.42 17.61 -2.21
CA GLU A 97 12.22 16.55 -2.85
C GLU A 97 12.65 15.47 -1.84
N LYS A 98 13.05 15.88 -0.63
CA LYS A 98 13.50 14.97 0.44
C LYS A 98 12.38 14.10 1.03
N ALA A 99 11.13 14.57 1.00
CA ALA A 99 9.98 13.73 1.35
C ALA A 99 9.63 12.79 0.19
N ARG A 100 9.62 13.32 -1.05
CA ARG A 100 9.29 12.54 -2.25
C ARG A 100 10.28 11.44 -2.59
N SER A 101 11.52 11.50 -2.12
CA SER A 101 12.54 10.49 -2.40
C SER A 101 12.30 9.13 -1.75
N ASP A 102 11.24 8.95 -0.96
CA ASP A 102 10.95 7.71 -0.24
C ASP A 102 9.47 7.33 -0.33
N LEU A 103 9.08 6.74 -1.46
CA LEU A 103 7.70 6.30 -1.70
C LEU A 103 7.28 5.19 -0.73
N THR A 104 8.17 4.26 -0.40
CA THR A 104 7.90 3.17 0.55
C THR A 104 7.49 3.71 1.91
N ARG A 105 8.23 4.69 2.45
CA ARG A 105 7.86 5.38 3.69
C ARG A 105 6.54 6.13 3.57
N LEU A 106 6.38 6.96 2.52
CA LEU A 106 5.18 7.79 2.37
C LEU A 106 3.90 6.97 2.22
N SER A 107 3.97 5.87 1.46
CA SER A 107 2.84 4.95 1.29
C SER A 107 2.50 4.21 2.58
N ALA A 108 3.48 3.88 3.43
CA ALA A 108 3.24 3.35 4.78
C ALA A 108 2.52 4.37 5.66
N TYR A 109 2.92 5.65 5.63
CA TYR A 109 2.22 6.70 6.37
C TYR A 109 0.77 6.88 5.89
N LEU A 110 0.55 6.87 4.59
CA LEU A 110 -0.81 6.91 4.03
C LEU A 110 -1.63 5.69 4.46
N HIS A 111 -1.01 4.51 4.45
CA HIS A 111 -1.66 3.27 4.86
C HIS A 111 -2.10 3.32 6.32
N PHE A 112 -1.23 3.67 7.27
CA PHE A 112 -1.61 3.69 8.68
C PHE A 112 -2.45 4.91 9.09
N THR A 113 -2.45 6.00 8.32
CA THR A 113 -3.27 7.18 8.65
C THR A 113 -4.67 7.15 8.03
N GLN A 114 -4.86 6.42 6.92
CA GLN A 114 -6.15 6.32 6.21
C GLN A 114 -6.72 4.90 6.09
N HIS A 115 -5.90 3.87 6.29
CA HIS A 115 -6.22 2.43 6.15
C HIS A 115 -6.65 1.94 4.76
N THR A 116 -6.78 2.84 3.78
CA THR A 116 -7.27 2.53 2.42
C THR A 116 -6.19 2.52 1.35
N TYR A 117 -5.06 3.20 1.58
CA TYR A 117 -3.94 3.21 0.63
C TYR A 117 -3.09 1.95 0.79
N ALA A 118 -2.53 1.41 -0.30
CA ALA A 118 -1.59 0.29 -0.22
C ALA A 118 -0.17 0.79 0.11
N ILE A 119 0.59 0.01 0.87
CA ILE A 119 2.02 0.26 1.05
C ILE A 119 2.72 -0.05 -0.29
N TRP A 120 3.69 0.76 -0.71
CA TRP A 120 4.46 0.47 -1.91
C TRP A 120 5.42 -0.68 -1.63
N ASP A 121 5.33 -1.71 -2.46
CA ASP A 121 6.13 -2.92 -2.36
C ASP A 121 6.40 -3.47 -3.77
N GLU A 122 7.66 -3.80 -4.03
CA GLU A 122 8.10 -4.22 -5.37
C GLU A 122 7.57 -5.60 -5.73
N ASP A 123 7.50 -6.52 -4.76
CA ASP A 123 6.94 -7.85 -4.99
C ASP A 123 5.46 -7.76 -5.37
N THR A 124 4.70 -6.88 -4.72
CA THR A 124 3.32 -6.57 -5.09
C THR A 124 3.22 -6.02 -6.51
N ARG A 125 4.15 -5.14 -6.92
CA ARG A 125 4.21 -4.59 -8.29
C ARG A 125 4.45 -5.71 -9.31
N LEU A 126 5.35 -6.66 -9.00
CA LEU A 126 5.59 -7.84 -9.81
C LEU A 126 4.39 -8.79 -9.85
N GLY A 127 3.68 -8.93 -8.72
CA GLY A 127 2.42 -9.66 -8.64
C GLY A 127 1.36 -9.09 -9.59
N LEU A 128 1.19 -7.76 -9.62
CA LEU A 128 0.31 -7.07 -10.56
C LEU A 128 0.71 -7.32 -12.02
N ALA A 129 2.01 -7.29 -12.33
CA ALA A 129 2.51 -7.58 -13.67
C ALA A 129 2.17 -9.00 -14.14
N LYS A 130 2.24 -10.01 -13.26
CA LYS A 130 1.80 -11.39 -13.57
C LYS A 130 0.32 -11.48 -13.94
N LEU A 131 -0.51 -10.60 -13.38
CA LEU A 131 -1.92 -10.48 -13.71
C LEU A 131 -2.18 -9.66 -14.98
N GLY A 132 -1.12 -9.16 -15.63
CA GLY A 132 -1.18 -8.32 -16.82
C GLY A 132 -1.39 -6.83 -16.54
N ILE A 133 -1.17 -6.38 -15.30
CA ILE A 133 -1.23 -4.97 -14.92
C ILE A 133 0.19 -4.44 -14.72
N GLU A 134 0.72 -3.81 -15.75
CA GLU A 134 2.06 -3.21 -15.73
C GLU A 134 2.05 -1.86 -15.02
N ILE A 135 2.73 -1.79 -13.87
CA ILE A 135 2.99 -0.54 -13.15
C ILE A 135 4.49 -0.21 -13.28
N PRO A 136 4.87 0.97 -13.78
CA PRO A 136 6.27 1.37 -13.88
C PRO A 136 6.98 1.35 -12.51
N ALA A 137 8.25 0.96 -12.51
CA ALA A 137 9.12 1.17 -11.34
C ALA A 137 9.37 2.68 -11.16
N THR A 138 9.63 3.09 -9.91
CA THR A 138 9.94 4.48 -9.57
C THR A 138 10.84 4.54 -8.35
N GLU A 139 11.74 5.53 -8.33
CA GLU A 139 12.58 5.86 -7.18
C GLU A 139 12.04 7.06 -6.38
N VAL A 140 10.98 7.70 -6.88
CA VAL A 140 10.31 8.85 -6.25
C VAL A 140 8.84 8.57 -6.06
N ALA A 141 8.22 9.29 -5.12
CA ALA A 141 6.78 9.34 -4.93
C ALA A 141 6.12 10.13 -6.06
N ASP A 142 6.04 9.49 -7.23
CA ASP A 142 5.25 9.97 -8.36
C ASP A 142 3.76 9.68 -8.11
N PRO A 143 2.90 10.71 -8.11
CA PRO A 143 1.49 10.55 -7.79
C PRO A 143 0.74 9.67 -8.80
N PHE A 144 1.13 9.68 -10.08
CA PHE A 144 0.46 8.92 -11.12
C PHE A 144 0.86 7.45 -11.07
N ILE A 145 2.15 7.15 -10.86
CA ILE A 145 2.63 5.77 -10.69
C ILE A 145 2.02 5.15 -9.43
N TYR A 146 2.10 5.85 -8.29
CA TYR A 146 1.51 5.35 -7.05
C TYR A 146 -0.02 5.27 -7.12
N GLY A 147 -0.67 6.24 -7.77
CA GLY A 147 -2.11 6.22 -8.01
C GLY A 147 -2.55 5.03 -8.86
N ALA A 148 -1.80 4.69 -9.91
CA ALA A 148 -2.04 3.51 -10.73
C ALA A 148 -1.89 2.22 -9.93
N TYR A 149 -0.86 2.13 -9.08
CA TYR A 149 -0.64 1.00 -8.17
C TYR A 149 -1.80 0.79 -7.19
N VAL A 150 -2.24 1.85 -6.50
CA VAL A 150 -3.37 1.78 -5.56
C VAL A 150 -4.67 1.41 -6.30
N SER A 151 -4.90 2.01 -7.47
CA SER A 151 -6.11 1.75 -8.28
C SER A 151 -6.14 0.34 -8.85
N ALA A 152 -4.98 -0.25 -9.19
CA ALA A 152 -4.88 -1.62 -9.65
C ALA A 152 -5.31 -2.63 -8.58
N ILE A 153 -4.89 -2.40 -7.34
CA ILE A 153 -5.31 -3.24 -6.20
C ILE A 153 -6.81 -3.05 -5.91
N GLU A 154 -7.35 -1.83 -6.07
CA GLU A 154 -8.79 -1.59 -5.96
C GLU A 154 -9.59 -2.37 -7.01
N LEU A 155 -9.14 -2.34 -8.26
CA LEU A 155 -9.76 -3.10 -9.34
C LEU A 155 -9.82 -4.60 -9.02
N LEU A 156 -8.75 -5.16 -8.43
CA LEU A 156 -8.73 -6.56 -8.00
C LEU A 156 -9.76 -6.84 -6.91
N LYS A 157 -9.93 -5.92 -5.96
CA LYS A 157 -10.97 -6.04 -4.91
C LYS A 157 -12.38 -5.99 -5.49
N ASP A 158 -12.61 -5.20 -6.53
CA ASP A 158 -13.91 -5.06 -7.20
C ASP A 158 -14.30 -6.30 -8.02
N VAL A 159 -13.32 -6.97 -8.62
CA VAL A 159 -13.54 -8.15 -9.48
C VAL A 159 -13.34 -9.48 -8.76
N ALA A 160 -12.87 -9.46 -7.51
CA ALA A 160 -12.63 -10.65 -6.71
C ALA A 160 -13.93 -11.47 -6.52
N PRO A 161 -13.87 -12.81 -6.68
CA PRO A 161 -14.98 -13.69 -6.34
C PRO A 161 -15.40 -13.55 -4.87
N PHE A 162 -16.66 -13.89 -4.57
CA PHE A 162 -17.18 -13.87 -3.19
C PHE A 162 -16.36 -14.75 -2.23
N THR A 163 -15.77 -15.84 -2.72
CA THR A 163 -14.92 -16.74 -1.93
C THR A 163 -13.65 -16.07 -1.39
N CYS A 164 -13.25 -14.92 -1.95
CA CYS A 164 -12.11 -14.13 -1.49
C CYS A 164 -12.46 -13.16 -0.35
N PHE A 165 -13.72 -13.08 0.07
CA PHE A 165 -14.16 -12.22 1.17
C PHE A 165 -14.09 -12.99 2.49
N LEU A 166 -12.88 -13.06 3.05
CA LEU A 166 -12.63 -13.64 4.36
C LEU A 166 -12.82 -12.59 5.45
N GLU A 167 -13.33 -13.01 6.61
CA GLU A 167 -13.18 -12.21 7.83
C GLU A 167 -11.70 -12.21 8.24
N HIS A 168 -11.11 -11.03 8.34
CA HIS A 168 -9.73 -10.83 8.76
C HIS A 168 -9.62 -9.51 9.52
N ASP A 169 -8.65 -9.41 10.43
CA ASP A 169 -8.47 -8.24 11.30
C ASP A 169 -7.71 -7.08 10.62
N VAL A 170 -7.32 -7.24 9.37
CA VAL A 170 -6.60 -6.22 8.58
C VAL A 170 -7.53 -5.44 7.65
N PRO A 171 -7.14 -4.26 7.14
CA PRO A 171 -7.85 -3.64 6.03
C PRO A 171 -7.80 -4.52 4.78
N ARG A 172 -8.91 -4.59 4.03
CA ARG A 172 -8.98 -5.37 2.77
C ARG A 172 -7.90 -4.98 1.75
N GLN A 173 -7.46 -3.72 1.79
CA GLN A 173 -6.32 -3.27 0.99
C GLN A 173 -5.04 -4.05 1.31
N ARG A 174 -4.76 -4.28 2.60
CA ARG A 174 -3.59 -5.02 3.06
C ARG A 174 -3.66 -6.49 2.67
N LEU A 175 -4.85 -7.11 2.76
CA LEU A 175 -5.07 -8.49 2.31
C LEU A 175 -4.58 -8.70 0.88
N PHE A 176 -5.12 -7.92 -0.06
CA PHE A 176 -4.79 -8.05 -1.48
C PHE A 176 -3.35 -7.68 -1.77
N GLN A 177 -2.85 -6.61 -1.13
CA GLN A 177 -1.47 -6.18 -1.29
C GLN A 177 -0.48 -7.28 -0.85
N ALA A 178 -0.63 -7.83 0.36
CA ALA A 178 0.27 -8.87 0.87
C ALA A 178 0.16 -10.18 0.06
N ALA A 179 -1.04 -10.57 -0.37
CA ALA A 179 -1.21 -11.72 -1.24
C ALA A 179 -0.52 -11.51 -2.60
N LEU A 180 -0.62 -10.32 -3.20
CA LEU A 180 0.09 -9.99 -4.43
C LEU A 180 1.61 -10.04 -4.25
N ALA A 181 2.12 -9.62 -3.09
CA ALA A 181 3.55 -9.70 -2.80
C ALA A 181 4.05 -11.16 -2.78
N ALA A 182 3.36 -12.06 -2.08
CA ALA A 182 3.67 -13.49 -2.16
C ALA A 182 3.56 -14.03 -3.59
N TYR A 183 2.46 -13.72 -4.28
CA TYR A 183 2.25 -14.14 -5.66
C TYR A 183 3.35 -13.64 -6.60
N GLY A 184 3.85 -12.43 -6.40
CA GLY A 184 4.95 -11.82 -7.16
C GLY A 184 6.27 -12.57 -7.05
N ARG A 185 6.55 -13.19 -5.89
CA ARG A 185 7.79 -13.95 -5.63
C ARG A 185 7.82 -15.35 -6.25
N THR A 186 6.64 -15.93 -6.54
CA THR A 186 6.52 -17.30 -7.08
C THR A 186 7.10 -17.48 -8.48
#